data_AF-A0A501W6K0-F1
#
_entry.id   AF-A0A501W6K0-F1
#
_cell.length_a   1.000
_cell.length_b   1.000
_cell.length_c   1.000
_cell.angle_alpha   90.00
_cell.angle_beta   90.00
_cell.angle_gamma   90.00
#
_symmetry.space_group_name_H-M   'P 1'
#
loop_
_entity.id
_entity.type
_entity.pdbx_description
1 polymer ?
#
loop_
_entity_poly.entity_id
_entity_poly.type
_entity_poly.pdbx_seq_one_letter_code
_entity_poly.pdbx_strand_id
1 'polypeptide(L)'
;MRDDFDYDDDFAYNDYDDEEEDDDFGMTFEEDLYLMIREKLRDTIQEYKTQFPALKKLESAVSSFKVNAKNTDDSKFYPLAAKLLSEHIKPLAQDSEEIQEIYDNMQTDIARFKNQRAHGYEGELYLTD
;
A
#
# COMPACT_ATOMS: atom_id res chain seq x y z
N MET A 1 25.51 -21.07 -62.25
CA MET A 1 24.30 -20.30 -61.88
C MET A 1 24.01 -20.73 -60.45
N ARG A 2 24.35 -19.94 -59.40
CA ARG A 2 23.58 -18.79 -58.87
C ARG A 2 22.12 -19.21 -58.73
N ASP A 3 21.66 -19.59 -57.55
CA ASP A 3 21.15 -18.80 -56.40
C ASP A 3 19.97 -19.72 -55.93
N ASP A 4 19.51 -19.88 -54.70
CA ASP A 4 19.34 -18.99 -53.57
C ASP A 4 18.53 -19.79 -52.53
N PHE A 5 18.51 -19.30 -51.29
CA PHE A 5 17.49 -19.57 -50.24
C PHE A 5 17.58 -20.83 -49.37
N ASP A 6 18.28 -20.62 -48.26
CA ASP A 6 18.08 -21.21 -46.94
C ASP A 6 16.65 -21.00 -46.39
N TYR A 7 16.35 -21.78 -45.33
CA TYR A 7 15.16 -21.77 -44.47
C TYR A 7 13.90 -22.45 -45.05
N ASP A 8 13.79 -23.77 -44.83
CA ASP A 8 12.49 -24.43 -44.74
C ASP A 8 12.12 -24.60 -43.26
N ASP A 9 10.86 -24.29 -43.00
CA ASP A 9 10.31 -23.68 -41.80
C ASP A 9 9.79 -24.75 -40.82
N ASP A 10 10.71 -25.42 -40.14
CA ASP A 10 10.37 -26.44 -39.13
C ASP A 10 10.39 -25.88 -37.68
N PHE A 11 10.13 -24.58 -37.51
CA PHE A 11 9.74 -24.01 -36.22
C PHE A 11 8.23 -24.18 -36.02
N ALA A 12 7.80 -25.42 -35.77
CA ALA A 12 6.53 -25.68 -35.11
C ALA A 12 6.61 -25.27 -33.62
N TYR A 13 6.80 -23.97 -33.37
CA TYR A 13 6.44 -23.31 -32.13
C TYR A 13 5.04 -22.73 -32.35
N ASN A 14 4.04 -23.51 -31.98
CA ASN A 14 2.72 -23.01 -31.62
C ASN A 14 2.03 -24.13 -30.82
N ASP A 15 2.65 -24.48 -29.70
CA ASP A 15 1.85 -24.76 -28.52
C ASP A 15 1.47 -23.38 -27.99
N TYR A 16 0.32 -22.90 -28.46
CA TYR A 16 -0.43 -21.84 -27.81
C TYR A 16 -0.88 -22.41 -26.45
N ASP A 17 0.05 -22.50 -25.50
CA ASP A 17 -0.30 -22.29 -24.10
C ASP A 17 -0.46 -20.78 -23.95
N ASP A 18 -1.64 -20.37 -24.39
CA ASP A 18 -2.35 -19.15 -24.05
C ASP A 18 -2.68 -19.21 -22.54
N GLU A 19 -1.66 -19.33 -21.70
CA GLU A 19 -1.69 -18.83 -20.33
C GLU A 19 -1.21 -17.37 -20.39
N GLU A 20 -1.96 -16.54 -21.12
CA GLU A 20 -2.37 -15.25 -20.58
C GLU A 20 -3.16 -15.51 -19.28
N GLU A 21 -2.52 -16.07 -18.25
CA GLU A 21 -2.85 -15.69 -16.89
C GLU A 21 -2.27 -14.28 -16.75
N ASP A 22 -3.05 -13.35 -17.29
CA ASP A 22 -3.19 -11.99 -16.78
C ASP A 22 -3.38 -12.16 -15.27
N ASP A 23 -2.26 -12.25 -14.54
CA ASP A 23 -2.18 -12.31 -13.09
C ASP A 23 -2.57 -10.89 -12.64
N ASP A 24 -3.86 -10.60 -12.82
CA ASP A 24 -4.65 -9.53 -12.23
C ASP A 24 -4.55 -9.82 -10.73
N PHE A 25 -3.37 -9.48 -10.18
CA PHE A 25 -2.90 -9.90 -8.87
C PHE A 25 -3.93 -9.41 -7.87
N GLY A 26 -4.85 -10.32 -7.54
CA GLY A 26 -6.13 -10.03 -6.93
C GLY A 26 -5.92 -9.56 -5.51
N MET A 27 -5.64 -8.27 -5.37
CA MET A 27 -5.50 -7.61 -4.09
C MET A 27 -6.78 -7.86 -3.32
N THR A 28 -6.64 -8.48 -2.15
CA THR A 28 -7.79 -8.74 -1.30
C THR A 28 -8.35 -7.40 -0.81
N PHE A 29 -9.66 -7.37 -0.51
CA PHE A 29 -10.29 -6.17 0.06
C PHE A 29 -9.53 -5.62 1.28
N GLU A 30 -8.92 -6.50 2.07
CA GLU A 30 -8.20 -6.16 3.29
C GLU A 30 -6.81 -5.58 2.99
N GLU A 31 -6.16 -6.03 1.91
CA GLU A 31 -4.94 -5.42 1.40
C GLU A 31 -5.21 -4.04 0.81
N ASP A 32 -6.32 -3.88 0.07
CA ASP A 32 -6.75 -2.59 -0.48
C ASP A 32 -7.04 -1.58 0.64
N LEU A 33 -7.79 -1.96 1.67
CA LEU A 33 -8.00 -1.12 2.86
C LEU A 33 -6.69 -0.70 3.53
N TYR A 34 -5.72 -1.62 3.63
CA TYR A 34 -4.42 -1.31 4.21
C TYR A 34 -3.63 -0.34 3.35
N LEU A 35 -3.66 -0.51 2.02
CA LEU A 35 -3.03 0.40 1.09
C LEU A 35 -3.65 1.78 1.15
N MET A 36 -4.98 1.89 1.20
CA MET A 36 -5.66 3.18 1.36
C MET A 36 -5.14 3.98 2.57
N ILE A 37 -5.02 3.36 3.74
CA ILE A 37 -4.46 4.00 4.94
C ILE A 37 -3.00 4.42 4.70
N ARG A 38 -2.22 3.55 4.08
CA ARG A 38 -0.79 3.77 3.84
C ARG A 38 -0.54 4.88 2.82
N GLU A 39 -1.36 4.96 1.78
CA GLU A 39 -1.29 5.99 0.75
C GLU A 39 -1.74 7.35 1.30
N LYS A 40 -2.87 7.41 2.00
CA LYS A 40 -3.31 8.63 2.69
C LYS A 40 -2.24 9.16 3.65
N LEU A 41 -1.57 8.27 4.38
CA LEU A 41 -0.45 8.63 5.25
C LEU A 41 0.76 9.16 4.47
N ARG A 42 1.15 8.47 3.39
CA ARG A 42 2.24 8.90 2.51
C ARG A 42 1.96 10.28 1.93
N ASP A 43 0.77 10.50 1.42
CA ASP A 43 0.39 11.74 0.73
C ASP A 43 0.32 12.90 1.72
N THR A 44 -0.21 12.67 2.93
CA THR A 44 -0.16 13.66 4.02
C THR A 44 1.28 14.06 4.35
N ILE A 45 2.18 13.08 4.45
CA ILE A 45 3.59 13.36 4.73
C ILE A 45 4.23 14.15 3.58
N GLN A 46 3.98 13.79 2.33
CA GLN A 46 4.57 14.49 1.18
C GLN A 46 4.13 15.94 1.10
N GLU A 47 2.84 16.21 1.34
CA GLU A 47 2.27 17.55 1.30
C GLU A 47 2.90 18.44 2.40
N TYR A 48 2.99 17.92 3.61
CA TYR A 48 3.29 18.72 4.79
C TYR A 48 4.75 18.70 5.24
N LYS A 49 5.60 17.77 4.76
CA LYS A 49 7.01 17.64 5.24
C LYS A 49 7.90 18.85 4.99
N THR A 50 7.50 19.74 4.07
CA THR A 50 8.21 21.00 3.81
C THR A 50 7.92 22.04 4.88
N GLN A 51 6.71 22.01 5.45
CA GLN A 51 6.24 22.90 6.51
C GLN A 51 6.65 22.37 7.89
N PHE A 52 6.54 21.05 8.10
CA PHE A 52 6.84 20.38 9.37
C PHE A 52 8.01 19.40 9.22
N PRO A 53 9.25 19.80 9.54
CA PRO A 53 10.44 18.95 9.38
C PRO A 53 10.38 17.63 10.16
N ALA A 54 9.58 17.57 11.24
CA ALA A 54 9.37 16.36 12.02
C ALA A 54 8.80 15.20 11.17
N LEU A 55 8.02 15.51 10.13
CA LEU A 55 7.42 14.51 9.24
C LEU A 55 8.45 13.72 8.43
N LYS A 56 9.70 14.20 8.27
CA LYS A 56 10.77 13.42 7.62
C LYS A 56 11.14 12.15 8.40
N LYS A 57 11.04 12.19 9.73
CA LYS A 57 11.23 11.00 10.56
C LYS A 57 10.06 10.02 10.36
N LEU A 58 8.83 10.53 10.28
CA LEU A 58 7.65 9.73 10.00
C LEU A 58 7.72 9.10 8.60
N GLU A 59 8.15 9.84 7.58
CA GLU A 59 8.40 9.35 6.22
C GLU A 59 9.35 8.16 6.22
N SER A 60 10.45 8.28 6.96
CA SER A 60 11.47 7.22 7.07
C SER A 60 10.90 5.97 7.75
N ALA A 61 10.15 6.15 8.84
CA ALA A 61 9.50 5.05 9.56
C ALA A 61 8.50 4.31 8.66
N VAL A 62 7.56 5.04 8.04
CA VAL A 62 6.54 4.47 7.14
C VAL A 62 7.15 3.78 5.92
N SER A 63 8.22 4.34 5.35
CA SER A 63 8.91 3.75 4.20
C SER A 63 9.68 2.48 4.56
N SER A 64 10.25 2.41 5.77
CA SER A 64 10.98 1.24 6.26
C SER A 64 10.07 0.12 6.76
N PHE A 65 8.82 0.45 7.09
CA PHE A 65 7.85 -0.49 7.62
C PHE A 65 7.42 -1.51 6.55
N LYS A 66 7.59 -2.80 6.88
CA LYS A 66 7.12 -3.92 6.06
C LYS A 66 6.22 -4.81 6.90
N VAL A 67 5.00 -5.03 6.43
CA VAL A 67 4.09 -5.99 7.04
C VAL A 67 4.58 -7.40 6.72
N ASN A 68 4.87 -8.18 7.75
CA ASN A 68 5.16 -9.60 7.58
C ASN A 68 3.92 -10.42 7.98
N ALA A 69 3.06 -10.69 7.01
CA ALA A 69 1.79 -11.40 7.19
C ALA A 69 1.79 -12.79 6.54
N LYS A 70 2.96 -13.43 6.40
CA LYS A 70 3.15 -14.68 5.63
C LYS A 70 2.28 -15.88 6.02
N ASN A 71 1.47 -15.80 7.08
CA ASN A 71 0.51 -16.82 7.49
C ASN A 71 -0.78 -16.19 8.07
N THR A 72 -1.09 -14.95 7.71
CA THR A 72 -2.29 -14.26 8.18
C THR A 72 -3.43 -14.55 7.20
N ASP A 73 -4.56 -14.96 7.74
CA ASP A 73 -5.82 -15.07 6.97
C ASP A 73 -6.17 -13.70 6.37
N ASP A 74 -6.56 -13.66 5.10
CA ASP A 74 -6.85 -12.43 4.36
C ASP A 74 -7.83 -11.54 5.14
N SER A 75 -8.89 -12.11 5.73
CA SER A 75 -9.90 -11.40 6.52
C SER A 75 -9.37 -10.73 7.80
N LYS A 76 -8.13 -11.05 8.18
CA LYS A 76 -7.44 -10.49 9.34
C LYS A 76 -6.21 -9.69 8.94
N PHE A 77 -5.90 -9.60 7.65
CA PHE A 77 -4.74 -8.89 7.16
C PHE A 77 -4.79 -7.42 7.54
N TYR A 78 -5.87 -6.71 7.18
CA TYR A 78 -6.03 -5.28 7.47
C TYR A 78 -5.91 -4.95 8.96
N PRO A 79 -6.70 -5.56 9.88
CA PRO A 79 -6.62 -5.19 11.29
C PRO A 79 -5.25 -5.50 11.91
N LEU A 80 -4.54 -6.52 11.41
CA LEU A 80 -3.18 -6.81 11.83
C LEU A 80 -2.19 -5.77 11.29
N ALA A 81 -2.21 -5.52 9.98
CA ALA A 81 -1.30 -4.62 9.29
C ALA A 81 -1.43 -3.17 9.80
N ALA A 82 -2.66 -2.69 9.94
CA ALA A 82 -2.98 -1.37 10.48
C ALA A 82 -2.52 -1.22 11.94
N LYS A 83 -2.71 -2.26 12.77
CA LYS A 83 -2.23 -2.28 14.15
C LYS A 83 -0.71 -2.21 14.20
N LEU A 84 -0.01 -3.04 13.42
CA LEU A 84 1.45 -3.06 13.40
C LEU A 84 2.03 -1.71 12.91
N LEU A 85 1.40 -1.09 11.92
CA LEU A 85 1.77 0.24 11.45
C LEU A 85 1.57 1.29 12.56
N SER A 86 0.42 1.29 13.23
CA SER A 86 0.12 2.17 14.35
C SER A 86 1.14 2.03 15.48
N GLU A 87 1.46 0.80 15.89
CA GLU A 87 2.48 0.53 16.92
C GLU A 87 3.87 1.01 16.49
N HIS A 88 4.20 0.90 15.21
CA HIS A 88 5.47 1.37 14.66
C HIS A 88 5.62 2.89 14.72
N ILE A 89 4.56 3.65 14.40
CA ILE A 89 4.62 5.12 14.35
C ILE A 89 4.27 5.80 15.68
N LYS A 90 3.58 5.11 16.60
CA LYS A 90 3.14 5.66 17.89
C LYS A 90 4.24 6.37 18.70
N PRO A 91 5.50 5.89 18.76
CA PRO A 91 6.55 6.60 19.47
C PRO A 91 6.84 7.99 18.89
N LEU A 92 6.64 8.18 17.58
CA LEU A 92 6.87 9.45 16.89
C LEU A 92 5.75 10.47 17.14
N ALA A 93 4.55 10.03 17.54
CA ALA A 93 3.45 10.92 17.90
C ALA A 93 3.79 11.80 19.12
N GLN A 94 4.78 11.39 19.93
CA GLN A 94 5.23 12.20 21.06
C GLN A 94 6.27 13.26 20.66
N ASP A 95 6.81 13.20 19.44
CA ASP A 95 7.86 14.10 18.96
C ASP A 95 7.30 15.43 18.43
N SER A 96 6.04 15.47 17.95
CA SER A 96 5.42 16.68 17.37
C SER A 96 3.89 16.59 17.40
N GLU A 97 3.24 17.74 17.57
CA GLU A 97 1.78 17.87 17.60
C GLU A 97 1.16 17.43 16.26
N GLU A 98 1.83 17.71 15.14
CA GLU A 98 1.38 17.34 13.80
C GLU A 98 1.44 15.81 13.60
N ILE A 99 2.47 15.14 14.11
CA ILE A 99 2.52 13.67 14.05
C ILE A 99 1.45 13.07 14.97
N GLN A 100 1.17 13.70 16.11
CA GLN A 100 0.09 13.29 16.99
C GLN A 100 -1.27 13.39 16.31
N GLU A 101 -1.56 14.50 15.64
CA GLU A 101 -2.80 14.69 14.90
C GLU A 101 -2.95 13.67 13.75
N ILE A 102 -1.89 13.45 12.97
CA ILE A 102 -1.86 12.39 11.94
C ILE A 102 -2.18 11.03 12.56
N TYR A 103 -1.55 10.72 13.70
CA TYR A 103 -1.75 9.44 14.39
C TYR A 103 -3.20 9.27 14.86
N ASP A 104 -3.79 10.29 15.47
CA ASP A 104 -5.16 10.27 16.00
C ASP A 104 -6.20 10.16 14.86
N ASN A 105 -6.01 10.90 13.77
CA ASN A 105 -6.86 10.82 12.59
C ASN A 105 -6.72 9.46 11.90
N MET A 106 -5.51 8.90 11.83
CA MET A 106 -5.29 7.54 11.33
C MET A 106 -5.96 6.48 12.23
N GLN A 107 -5.93 6.61 13.56
CA GLN A 107 -6.64 5.69 14.46
C GLN A 107 -8.16 5.70 14.22
N THR A 108 -8.71 6.87 13.91
CA THR A 108 -10.14 7.04 13.58
C THR A 108 -10.49 6.27 12.31
N ASP A 109 -9.71 6.42 11.24
CA ASP A 109 -9.90 5.66 10.00
C ASP A 109 -9.74 4.15 10.23
N ILE A 110 -8.75 3.74 11.03
CA ILE A 110 -8.54 2.32 11.38
C ILE A 110 -9.78 1.72 12.05
N ALA A 111 -10.34 2.44 13.02
CA ALA A 111 -11.55 2.01 13.72
C ALA A 111 -12.78 2.00 12.80
N ARG A 112 -12.87 2.94 11.85
CA ARG A 112 -13.98 3.03 10.89
C ARG A 112 -13.99 1.86 9.92
N PHE A 113 -12.87 1.58 9.25
CA PHE A 113 -12.77 0.48 8.28
C PHE A 113 -12.93 -0.90 8.92
N LYS A 114 -12.67 -1.03 10.23
CA LYS A 114 -13.01 -2.25 10.98
C LYS A 114 -14.53 -2.48 11.11
N ASN A 115 -15.33 -1.41 11.13
CA ASN A 115 -16.77 -1.47 11.42
C ASN A 115 -17.65 -1.35 10.17
N GLN A 116 -17.10 -0.85 9.06
CA GLN A 116 -17.80 -0.68 7.80
C GLN A 116 -17.00 -1.40 6.70
N ARG A 117 -17.67 -2.19 5.84
CA ARG A 117 -17.14 -2.52 4.50
C ARG A 117 -17.05 -1.21 3.72
N ALA A 118 -15.94 -0.51 3.89
CA ALA A 118 -15.82 0.95 3.81
C ALA A 118 -16.33 1.57 2.50
N HIS A 119 -17.63 1.84 2.41
CA HIS A 119 -18.20 2.77 1.46
C HIS A 119 -18.19 4.16 2.10
N GLY A 120 -17.25 5.00 1.68
CA GLY A 120 -17.18 6.40 2.09
C GLY A 120 -15.82 6.74 2.71
N TYR A 121 -14.96 7.34 1.91
CA TYR A 121 -13.67 7.91 2.29
C TYR A 121 -13.91 9.29 2.94
N GLU A 122 -13.27 9.58 4.08
CA GLU A 122 -13.36 10.90 4.73
C GLU A 122 -12.00 11.59 4.64
N GLY A 123 -11.93 12.64 3.82
CA GLY A 123 -10.75 13.49 3.63
C GLY A 123 -9.60 12.85 2.87
N GLU A 124 -8.94 13.64 2.01
CA GLU A 124 -7.79 13.19 1.21
C GLU A 124 -6.51 13.01 2.03
N LEU A 125 -6.38 13.73 3.15
CA LEU A 125 -5.18 13.76 4.00
C LEU A 125 -5.55 13.65 5.49
N TYR A 126 -4.56 13.35 6.33
CA TYR A 126 -4.70 13.28 7.80
C TYR A 126 -4.40 14.61 8.50
N LEU A 127 -3.95 15.61 7.76
CA LEU A 127 -3.85 16.99 8.22
C LEU A 127 -4.70 17.85 7.29
N THR A 128 -5.31 18.87 7.85
CA THR A 128 -6.03 19.90 7.11
C THR A 128 -5.46 21.26 7.49
N ASP A 129 -5.22 22.10 6.48
CA ASP A 129 -4.81 23.51 6.66
C ASP A 129 -5.82 24.35 7.46
#